data_AF-A0A8S9H3Z9-F1
#
_entry.id   AF-A0A8S9H3Z9-F1
#
_cell.length_a   1.000
_cell.length_b   1.000
_cell.length_c   1.000
_cell.angle_alpha   90.00
_cell.angle_beta   90.00
_cell.angle_gamma   90.00
#
_symmetry.space_group_name_H-M   'P 1'
#
loop_
_entity.id
_entity.type
_entity.pdbx_description
1 polymer ?
#
loop_
_entity_poly.entity_id
_entity_poly.type
_entity_poly.pdbx_seq_one_letter_code
_entity_poly.pdbx_strand_id
1 'polypeptide(L)'
;YGSFFKSHILGCPTIVSMDAELNRYILMNESKGLVSGYPQSMLDILGTSNIAAVHGPSHRLMRGSLISLTSPAMMKEHLLPKIDAFMRSYLSGWDEFETVDIQEKTKHMTFLSSLLQIAETLEKPEVEEYRTEFFKLVEGTLSVPIDLPGTQYRCGIQARNNIDRLLTKLMRERRESGETYTDMLGYLMKKEDNRYLLTDKEIRDQVLTILYSGYETVSVTSMMALKYLHDHPKALEELRREHLAIRDRKRPDEPLNLDDIKSMKFTRAVIFETSRLATVVNGVLRKTTHDLELNGKKLVLDMLDWGVDQVHHRNHNLYQQQQQQQGCRKGPWTPEEDKLLVEYVTSNGEGRWSSVAKCAGLNRSGKSCRLRWVNYLRPGLKRGQITPQEEGIILELHSLWGNK
;
A
#
# COMPACT_ATOMS: atom_id res chain seq x y z
N TYR A 1 24.62 -0.26 -15.97
CA TYR A 1 23.60 0.29 -16.88
C TYR A 1 22.91 1.56 -16.37
N GLY A 2 23.14 2.02 -15.13
CA GLY A 2 22.45 3.20 -14.56
C GLY A 2 21.09 2.85 -13.95
N SER A 3 20.35 3.87 -13.48
CA SER A 3 19.00 3.72 -12.90
C SER A 3 17.91 3.41 -13.93
N PHE A 4 18.25 3.33 -15.21
CA PHE A 4 17.28 3.10 -16.29
C PHE A 4 17.89 2.25 -17.41
N PHE A 5 17.52 0.97 -17.50
CA PHE A 5 18.18 -0.01 -18.37
C PHE A 5 17.23 -1.03 -19.01
N LYS A 6 17.72 -1.76 -20.02
CA LYS A 6 16.97 -2.81 -20.74
C LYS A 6 17.38 -4.19 -20.24
N SER A 7 16.43 -5.12 -20.17
CA SER A 7 16.59 -6.52 -19.77
C SER A 7 15.53 -7.41 -20.44
N HIS A 8 15.51 -8.70 -20.13
CA HIS A 8 14.43 -9.62 -20.46
C HIS A 8 13.95 -10.29 -19.17
N ILE A 9 12.68 -10.10 -18.80
CA ILE A 9 12.09 -10.63 -17.57
C ILE A 9 10.90 -11.50 -17.96
N LEU A 10 10.88 -12.76 -17.49
CA LEU A 10 9.86 -13.76 -17.83
C LEU A 10 9.61 -13.91 -19.34
N GLY A 11 10.68 -13.80 -20.14
CA GLY A 11 10.61 -13.91 -21.60
C GLY A 11 10.19 -12.62 -22.33
N CYS A 12 9.93 -11.52 -21.62
CA CYS A 12 9.51 -10.25 -22.21
C CYS A 12 10.64 -9.21 -22.21
N PRO A 13 10.91 -8.52 -23.35
CA PRO A 13 11.78 -7.35 -23.36
C PRO A 13 11.25 -6.30 -22.39
N THR A 14 12.06 -5.95 -21.39
CA THR A 14 11.66 -5.11 -20.26
C THR A 14 12.65 -3.97 -20.05
N ILE A 15 12.14 -2.79 -19.78
CA ILE A 15 12.92 -1.67 -19.28
C ILE A 15 12.72 -1.60 -17.77
N VAL A 16 13.82 -1.52 -17.03
CA VAL A 16 13.82 -1.41 -15.58
C VAL A 16 14.11 0.04 -15.23
N SER A 17 13.21 0.64 -14.45
CA SER A 17 13.35 2.00 -13.91
C SER A 17 13.47 1.96 -12.39
N MET A 18 14.61 2.46 -11.93
CA MET A 18 14.96 2.71 -10.53
C MET A 18 14.94 4.21 -10.19
N ASP A 19 14.49 5.05 -11.13
CA ASP A 19 14.44 6.50 -10.95
C ASP A 19 13.08 6.94 -10.37
N ALA A 20 13.11 7.60 -9.21
CA ALA A 20 11.88 7.95 -8.49
C ALA A 20 10.98 8.95 -9.24
N GLU A 21 11.55 9.90 -9.99
CA GLU A 21 10.78 10.89 -10.73
C GLU A 21 10.12 10.25 -11.95
N LEU A 22 10.85 9.40 -12.67
CA LEU A 22 10.32 8.61 -13.77
C LEU A 22 9.26 7.62 -13.29
N ASN A 23 9.49 6.94 -12.16
CA ASN A 23 8.52 6.02 -11.58
C ASN A 23 7.22 6.76 -11.21
N ARG A 24 7.35 7.95 -10.59
CA ARG A 24 6.19 8.81 -10.31
C ARG A 24 5.46 9.23 -11.59
N TYR A 25 6.19 9.61 -12.64
CA TYR A 25 5.59 9.92 -13.93
C TYR A 25 4.80 8.73 -14.47
N ILE A 26 5.39 7.54 -14.50
CA ILE A 26 4.74 6.34 -15.04
C ILE A 26 3.45 6.01 -14.28
N LEU A 27 3.47 6.08 -12.94
CA LEU A 27 2.30 5.81 -12.11
C LEU A 27 1.18 6.84 -12.27
N MET A 28 1.51 8.10 -12.52
CA MET A 28 0.53 9.20 -12.64
C MET A 28 -0.06 9.32 -14.05
N ASN A 29 0.43 8.56 -15.03
CA ASN A 29 0.06 8.70 -16.44
C ASN A 29 -0.54 7.42 -17.03
N GLU A 30 -1.27 6.62 -16.25
CA GLU A 30 -1.99 5.43 -16.74
C GLU A 30 -2.94 5.79 -17.91
N SER A 31 -3.63 6.93 -17.82
CA SER A 31 -4.52 7.44 -18.88
C SER A 31 -3.80 7.77 -20.19
N LYS A 32 -2.47 7.90 -20.17
CA LYS A 32 -1.63 8.10 -21.37
C LYS A 32 -1.12 6.78 -21.94
N GLY A 33 -1.73 5.65 -21.59
CA GLY A 33 -1.39 4.34 -22.16
C GLY A 33 -0.32 3.57 -21.40
N LEU A 34 0.05 3.99 -20.18
CA LEU A 34 0.95 3.26 -19.28
C LEU A 34 0.14 2.35 -18.35
N VAL A 35 -0.42 1.29 -18.91
CA VAL A 35 -1.37 0.39 -18.21
C VAL A 35 -0.65 -0.74 -17.47
N SER A 36 -1.35 -1.48 -16.62
CA SER A 36 -0.80 -2.65 -15.93
C SER A 36 -0.24 -3.69 -16.91
N GLY A 37 0.98 -4.16 -16.65
CA GLY A 37 1.75 -5.06 -17.52
C GLY A 37 2.12 -6.38 -16.86
N TYR A 38 1.24 -6.94 -16.01
CA TYR A 38 1.53 -8.18 -15.29
C TYR A 38 1.78 -9.37 -16.23
N PRO A 39 2.55 -10.39 -15.79
CA PRO A 39 2.90 -11.53 -16.62
C PRO A 39 1.65 -12.30 -17.04
N GLN A 40 1.71 -12.91 -18.22
CA GLN A 40 0.59 -13.68 -18.77
C GLN A 40 0.12 -14.78 -17.81
N SER A 41 1.04 -15.45 -17.12
CA SER A 41 0.72 -16.48 -16.13
C SER A 41 -0.16 -15.97 -14.99
N MET A 42 0.12 -14.76 -14.47
CA MET A 42 -0.71 -14.13 -13.45
C MET A 42 -2.09 -13.75 -13.99
N LEU A 43 -2.17 -13.26 -15.23
CA LEU A 43 -3.45 -12.86 -15.86
C LEU A 43 -4.36 -14.08 -16.09
N ASP A 44 -3.80 -15.17 -16.60
CA ASP A 44 -4.54 -16.40 -16.89
C ASP A 44 -5.04 -17.07 -15.59
N ILE A 45 -4.21 -17.07 -14.55
CA ILE A 45 -4.52 -17.73 -13.28
C ILE A 45 -5.44 -16.88 -12.39
N LEU A 46 -5.23 -15.56 -12.26
CA LEU A 46 -6.08 -14.70 -11.43
C LEU A 46 -7.40 -14.30 -12.13
N GLY A 47 -7.48 -14.50 -13.45
CA GLY A 47 -8.70 -14.30 -14.24
C GLY A 47 -8.73 -12.96 -14.97
N THR A 48 -9.42 -12.91 -16.12
CA THR A 48 -9.38 -11.77 -17.04
C THR A 48 -10.10 -10.52 -16.52
N SER A 49 -10.96 -10.65 -15.52
CA SER A 49 -11.75 -9.55 -14.95
C SER A 49 -11.16 -9.02 -13.63
N ASN A 50 -9.91 -9.40 -13.31
CA ASN A 50 -9.23 -8.90 -12.12
C ASN A 50 -8.71 -7.45 -12.31
N ILE A 51 -8.52 -6.71 -11.21
CA ILE A 51 -8.11 -5.29 -11.23
C ILE A 51 -6.74 -5.06 -11.90
N ALA A 52 -5.86 -6.05 -11.88
CA ALA A 52 -4.56 -6.03 -12.52
C ALA A 52 -4.62 -6.33 -14.04
N ALA A 53 -5.71 -6.94 -14.52
CA ALA A 53 -5.93 -7.31 -15.92
C ALA A 53 -6.70 -6.25 -16.72
N VAL A 54 -7.65 -5.55 -16.09
CA VAL A 54 -8.52 -4.57 -16.77
C VAL A 54 -7.95 -3.15 -16.73
N HIS A 55 -8.38 -2.29 -17.64
CA HIS A 55 -8.02 -0.86 -17.68
C HIS A 55 -9.25 0.02 -18.00
N GLY A 56 -9.10 1.34 -17.84
CA GLY A 56 -10.13 2.31 -18.24
C GLY A 56 -11.47 2.15 -17.47
N PRO A 57 -12.63 2.18 -18.15
CA PRO A 57 -13.94 2.04 -17.51
C PRO A 57 -14.10 0.74 -16.70
N SER A 58 -13.64 -0.39 -17.24
CA SER A 58 -13.72 -1.70 -16.55
C SER A 58 -12.88 -1.71 -15.27
N HIS A 59 -11.69 -1.11 -15.30
CA HIS A 59 -10.87 -0.94 -14.09
C HIS A 59 -11.56 -0.06 -13.04
N ARG A 60 -12.19 1.04 -13.45
CA ARG A 60 -12.97 1.89 -12.52
C ARG A 60 -14.11 1.13 -11.85
N LEU A 61 -14.80 0.26 -12.61
CA LEU A 61 -15.87 -0.58 -12.09
C LEU A 61 -15.33 -1.58 -11.05
N MET A 62 -14.32 -2.38 -11.41
CA MET A 62 -13.71 -3.37 -10.52
C MET A 62 -13.13 -2.72 -9.26
N ARG A 63 -12.35 -1.64 -9.42
CA ARG A 63 -11.78 -0.88 -8.30
C ARG A 63 -12.86 -0.32 -7.37
N GLY A 64 -13.96 0.19 -7.94
CA GLY A 64 -15.09 0.68 -7.18
C GLY A 64 -15.70 -0.40 -6.30
N SER A 65 -15.94 -1.59 -6.88
CA SER A 65 -16.49 -2.74 -6.15
C SER A 65 -15.59 -3.21 -5.00
N LEU A 66 -14.27 -3.23 -5.19
CA LEU A 66 -13.31 -3.59 -4.13
C LEU A 66 -13.30 -2.56 -2.99
N ILE A 67 -13.30 -1.28 -3.32
CA ILE A 67 -13.28 -0.22 -2.30
C ILE A 67 -14.58 -0.21 -1.50
N SER A 68 -15.73 -0.55 -2.10
CA SER A 68 -16.98 -0.63 -1.33
C SER A 68 -16.95 -1.68 -0.23
N LEU A 69 -16.16 -2.75 -0.38
CA LEU A 69 -16.00 -3.79 0.65
C LEU A 69 -15.20 -3.30 1.87
N THR A 70 -14.49 -2.18 1.76
CA THR A 70 -13.62 -1.62 2.81
C THR A 70 -14.02 -0.19 3.19
N SER A 71 -15.28 0.18 2.96
CA SER A 71 -15.80 1.49 3.38
C SER A 71 -15.68 1.70 4.89
N PRO A 72 -15.63 2.95 5.39
CA PRO A 72 -15.55 3.20 6.83
C PRO A 72 -16.66 2.50 7.65
N ALA A 73 -17.87 2.39 7.09
CA ALA A 73 -18.97 1.64 7.69
C ALA A 73 -18.67 0.14 7.75
N MET A 74 -18.26 -0.46 6.63
CA MET A 74 -17.86 -1.87 6.55
C MET A 74 -16.72 -2.20 7.52
N MET A 75 -15.72 -1.33 7.59
CA MET A 75 -14.60 -1.48 8.52
C MET A 75 -15.07 -1.49 9.98
N LYS A 76 -15.97 -0.57 10.35
CA LYS A 76 -16.47 -0.42 11.72
C LYS A 76 -17.39 -1.57 12.13
N GLU A 77 -18.36 -1.91 11.28
CA GLU A 77 -19.50 -2.75 11.64
C GLU A 77 -19.23 -4.23 11.40
N HIS A 78 -18.36 -4.57 10.44
CA HIS A 78 -18.16 -5.95 10.01
C HIS A 78 -16.70 -6.40 10.09
N LEU A 79 -15.75 -5.67 9.49
CA LEU A 79 -14.39 -6.18 9.33
C LEU A 79 -13.59 -6.14 10.64
N LEU A 80 -13.52 -5.00 11.34
CA LEU A 80 -12.71 -4.88 12.55
C LEU A 80 -13.15 -5.85 13.66
N PRO A 81 -14.43 -5.98 14.02
CA PRO A 81 -14.85 -6.94 15.04
C PRO A 81 -14.51 -8.39 14.68
N LYS A 82 -14.65 -8.77 13.40
CA LYS A 82 -14.32 -10.11 12.91
C LYS A 82 -12.82 -10.38 12.94
N ILE A 83 -12.00 -9.42 12.50
CA ILE A 83 -10.53 -9.53 12.56
C ILE A 83 -10.07 -9.63 14.01
N ASP A 84 -10.60 -8.82 14.92
CA ASP A 84 -10.26 -8.84 16.34
C ASP A 84 -10.64 -10.19 16.99
N ALA A 85 -11.86 -10.68 16.77
CA ALA A 85 -12.30 -11.98 17.26
C ALA A 85 -11.45 -13.13 16.69
N PHE A 86 -11.15 -13.09 15.38
CA PHE A 86 -10.28 -14.04 14.72
C PHE A 86 -8.88 -14.03 15.35
N MET A 87 -8.25 -12.87 15.51
CA MET A 87 -6.89 -12.77 16.03
C MET A 87 -6.79 -13.22 17.49
N ARG A 88 -7.79 -12.94 18.33
CA ARG A 88 -7.84 -13.44 19.70
C ARG A 88 -7.93 -14.96 19.76
N SER A 89 -8.78 -15.56 18.93
CA SER A 89 -8.89 -17.02 18.81
C SER A 89 -7.62 -17.65 18.24
N TYR A 90 -7.08 -17.07 17.17
CA TYR A 90 -5.91 -17.57 16.47
C TYR A 90 -4.64 -17.55 17.33
N LEU A 91 -4.48 -16.53 18.19
CA LEU A 91 -3.35 -16.38 19.11
C LEU A 91 -3.56 -17.10 20.46
N SER A 92 -4.75 -17.62 20.73
CA SER A 92 -5.03 -18.38 21.95
C SER A 92 -4.21 -19.68 21.97
N GLY A 93 -3.63 -20.02 23.12
CA GLY A 93 -2.80 -21.22 23.28
C GLY A 93 -1.42 -21.12 22.64
N TRP A 94 -1.00 -19.94 22.18
CA TRP A 94 0.36 -19.77 21.63
C TRP A 94 1.47 -19.97 22.67
N ASP A 95 1.13 -19.86 23.95
CA ASP A 95 2.00 -20.14 25.09
C ASP A 95 2.34 -21.62 25.26
N GLU A 96 1.60 -22.52 24.60
CA GLU A 96 1.87 -23.96 24.61
C GLU A 96 3.01 -24.36 23.65
N PHE A 97 3.41 -23.49 22.72
CA PHE A 97 4.49 -23.78 21.77
C PHE A 97 5.86 -23.38 22.35
N GLU A 98 6.80 -24.33 22.36
CA GLU A 98 8.21 -24.04 22.68
C GLU A 98 8.90 -23.25 21.55
N THR A 99 8.56 -23.55 20.29
CA THR A 99 9.10 -22.88 19.11
C THR A 99 7.99 -22.67 18.08
N VAL A 100 7.96 -21.49 17.46
CA VAL A 100 6.95 -21.09 16.49
C VAL A 100 7.62 -20.72 15.16
N ASP A 101 7.24 -21.40 14.08
CA ASP A 101 7.58 -20.95 12.72
C ASP A 101 6.69 -19.75 12.35
N ILE A 102 7.24 -18.54 12.50
CA ILE A 102 6.50 -17.31 12.21
C ILE A 102 6.07 -17.20 10.75
N GLN A 103 6.82 -17.79 9.80
CA GLN A 103 6.48 -17.71 8.38
C GLN A 103 5.27 -18.60 8.08
N GLU A 104 5.26 -19.82 8.61
CA GLU A 104 4.14 -20.74 8.47
C GLU A 104 2.89 -20.17 9.15
N LYS A 105 3.02 -19.67 10.38
CA LYS A 105 1.89 -19.08 11.12
C LYS A 105 1.34 -17.85 10.42
N THR A 106 2.15 -16.90 9.95
CA THR A 106 1.59 -15.71 9.29
C THR A 106 0.93 -16.04 7.95
N LYS A 107 1.42 -17.03 7.20
CA LYS A 107 0.74 -17.53 5.99
C LYS A 107 -0.61 -18.16 6.32
N HIS A 108 -0.67 -19.00 7.34
CA HIS A 108 -1.92 -19.62 7.78
C HIS A 108 -2.93 -18.58 8.29
N MET A 109 -2.45 -17.63 9.11
CA MET A 109 -3.24 -16.51 9.65
C MET A 109 -3.90 -15.70 8.53
N THR A 110 -3.14 -15.24 7.54
CA THR A 110 -3.69 -14.36 6.50
C THR A 110 -4.62 -15.09 5.56
N PHE A 111 -4.27 -16.32 5.15
CA PHE A 111 -5.15 -17.15 4.33
C PHE A 111 -6.51 -17.32 5.01
N LEU A 112 -6.49 -17.80 6.26
CA LEU A 112 -7.71 -18.12 6.99
C LEU A 112 -8.53 -16.87 7.31
N SER A 113 -7.88 -15.80 7.79
CA SER A 113 -8.56 -14.53 8.08
C SER A 113 -9.19 -13.92 6.83
N SER A 114 -8.49 -13.92 5.69
CA SER A 114 -9.02 -13.38 4.43
C SER A 114 -10.15 -14.24 3.89
N LEU A 115 -10.02 -15.56 3.90
CA LEU A 115 -11.07 -16.47 3.41
C LEU A 115 -12.35 -16.34 4.24
N LEU A 116 -12.26 -16.29 5.57
CA LEU A 116 -13.44 -16.15 6.43
C LEU A 116 -14.06 -14.74 6.40
N GLN A 117 -13.29 -13.70 6.08
CA GLN A 117 -13.85 -12.38 5.77
C GLN A 117 -14.61 -12.38 4.43
N ILE A 118 -14.19 -13.20 3.49
CA ILE A 118 -14.85 -13.37 2.19
C ILE A 118 -16.12 -14.19 2.33
N ALA A 119 -16.03 -15.35 2.98
CA ALA A 119 -17.10 -16.31 3.12
C ALA A 119 -17.08 -16.90 4.55
N GLU A 120 -17.90 -16.33 5.43
CA GLU A 120 -17.86 -16.63 6.87
C GLU A 120 -18.47 -17.99 7.24
N THR A 121 -19.26 -18.57 6.32
CA THR A 121 -20.01 -19.81 6.53
C THR A 121 -19.25 -21.07 6.15
N LEU A 122 -17.99 -20.95 5.70
CA LEU A 122 -17.19 -22.11 5.33
C LEU A 122 -16.80 -22.91 6.57
N GLU A 123 -17.04 -24.23 6.54
CA GLU A 123 -16.58 -25.11 7.60
C GLU A 123 -15.14 -25.60 7.33
N LYS A 124 -14.56 -26.29 8.32
CA LYS A 124 -13.15 -26.73 8.27
C LYS A 124 -12.81 -27.56 7.03
N PRO A 125 -13.64 -28.54 6.60
CA PRO A 125 -13.34 -29.32 5.39
C PRO A 125 -13.28 -28.46 4.12
N GLU A 126 -14.21 -27.53 3.93
CA GLU A 126 -14.18 -26.64 2.77
C GLU A 126 -12.98 -25.69 2.81
N VAL A 127 -12.66 -25.13 3.99
CA VAL A 127 -11.49 -24.25 4.17
C VAL A 127 -10.20 -24.96 3.73
N GLU A 128 -10.01 -26.23 4.10
CA GLU A 128 -8.84 -27.01 3.72
C GLU A 128 -8.80 -27.34 2.21
N GLU A 129 -9.96 -27.55 1.59
CA GLU A 129 -10.05 -27.73 0.13
C GLU A 129 -9.64 -26.44 -0.60
N TYR A 130 -10.16 -25.28 -0.16
CA TYR A 130 -9.73 -23.97 -0.67
C TYR A 130 -8.24 -23.74 -0.46
N ARG A 131 -7.70 -24.06 0.73
CA ARG A 131 -6.27 -23.86 1.05
C ARG A 131 -5.36 -24.63 0.12
N THR A 132 -5.69 -25.90 -0.10
CA THR A 132 -4.90 -26.82 -0.92
C THR A 132 -4.81 -26.32 -2.37
N GLU A 133 -5.93 -25.91 -2.95
CA GLU A 133 -5.94 -25.39 -4.31
C GLU A 133 -5.33 -23.98 -4.39
N PHE A 134 -5.59 -23.12 -3.39
CA PHE A 134 -5.06 -21.77 -3.37
C PHE A 134 -3.52 -21.73 -3.34
N PHE A 135 -2.84 -22.61 -2.60
CA PHE A 135 -1.37 -22.63 -2.59
C PHE A 135 -0.77 -23.10 -3.92
N LYS A 136 -1.37 -24.11 -4.58
CA LYS A 136 -0.99 -24.50 -5.96
C LYS A 136 -1.19 -23.34 -6.93
N LEU A 137 -2.28 -22.59 -6.75
CA LEU A 137 -2.59 -21.41 -7.55
C LEU A 137 -1.50 -20.35 -7.41
N VAL A 138 -1.12 -20.00 -6.17
CA VAL A 138 -0.09 -18.99 -5.89
C VAL A 138 1.24 -19.35 -6.58
N GLU A 139 1.70 -20.60 -6.47
CA GLU A 139 2.94 -21.06 -7.11
C GLU A 139 2.94 -20.92 -8.64
N GLY A 140 1.77 -21.08 -9.28
CA GLY A 140 1.64 -20.93 -10.72
C GLY A 140 1.69 -19.48 -11.21
N THR A 141 1.29 -18.49 -10.39
CA THR A 141 1.10 -17.09 -10.82
C THR A 141 2.37 -16.38 -11.31
N LEU A 142 3.55 -16.81 -10.86
CA LEU A 142 4.85 -16.24 -11.25
C LEU A 142 5.74 -17.27 -11.96
N SER A 143 5.12 -18.16 -12.73
CA SER A 143 5.80 -19.17 -13.54
C SER A 143 5.87 -18.78 -15.03
N VAL A 144 6.70 -19.48 -15.80
CA VAL A 144 6.73 -19.36 -17.27
C VAL A 144 5.42 -19.95 -17.84
N PRO A 145 4.67 -19.24 -18.69
CA PRO A 145 3.33 -19.64 -19.16
C PRO A 145 3.38 -20.74 -20.22
N ILE A 146 3.86 -21.93 -19.85
CA ILE A 146 3.96 -23.11 -20.70
C ILE A 146 3.07 -24.19 -20.12
N ASP A 147 1.95 -24.49 -20.78
CA ASP A 147 1.01 -25.52 -20.33
C ASP A 147 1.47 -26.93 -20.72
N LEU A 148 2.41 -27.47 -19.95
CA LEU A 148 2.88 -28.84 -20.08
C LEU A 148 2.70 -29.61 -18.75
N PRO A 149 2.47 -30.93 -18.80
CA PRO A 149 2.46 -31.78 -17.61
C PRO A 149 3.70 -31.57 -16.74
N GLY A 150 3.52 -31.42 -15.42
CA GLY A 150 4.59 -31.20 -14.46
C GLY A 150 5.06 -29.75 -14.30
N THR A 151 4.54 -28.81 -15.08
CA THR A 151 4.85 -27.38 -14.91
C THR A 151 4.00 -26.75 -13.82
N GLN A 152 4.58 -25.77 -13.11
CA GLN A 152 3.86 -24.98 -12.11
C GLN A 152 2.71 -24.17 -12.73
N TYR A 153 2.89 -23.72 -13.98
CA TYR A 153 1.84 -23.03 -14.73
C TYR A 153 0.59 -23.91 -14.89
N ARG A 154 0.75 -25.15 -15.36
CA ARG A 154 -0.38 -26.09 -15.51
C ARG A 154 -1.04 -26.40 -14.17
N CYS A 155 -0.25 -26.62 -13.12
CA CYS A 155 -0.77 -26.84 -11.76
C CYS A 155 -1.60 -25.63 -11.29
N GLY A 156 -1.14 -24.41 -11.52
CA GLY A 156 -1.86 -23.18 -11.19
C GLY A 156 -3.17 -23.03 -11.97
N ILE A 157 -3.20 -23.37 -13.27
CA ILE A 157 -4.42 -23.37 -14.08
C ILE A 157 -5.43 -24.41 -13.59
N GLN A 158 -4.98 -25.62 -13.25
CA GLN A 158 -5.85 -26.65 -12.68
C GLN A 158 -6.45 -26.20 -11.34
N ALA A 159 -5.61 -25.62 -10.47
CA ALA A 159 -6.03 -25.08 -9.19
C ALA A 159 -7.05 -23.95 -9.35
N ARG A 160 -6.84 -23.06 -10.33
CA ARG A 160 -7.80 -22.01 -10.68
C ARG A 160 -9.16 -22.59 -11.05
N ASN A 161 -9.20 -23.62 -11.90
CA ASN A 161 -10.45 -24.26 -12.30
C ASN A 161 -11.17 -24.92 -11.11
N ASN A 162 -10.41 -25.52 -10.18
CA ASN A 162 -10.98 -26.11 -8.97
C ASN A 162 -11.58 -25.05 -8.05
N ILE A 163 -10.87 -23.94 -7.81
CA ILE A 163 -11.38 -22.81 -7.02
C ILE A 163 -12.62 -22.19 -7.69
N ASP A 164 -12.64 -22.07 -9.02
CA ASP A 164 -13.80 -21.57 -9.75
C ASP A 164 -15.04 -22.44 -9.53
N ARG A 165 -14.87 -23.77 -9.54
CA ARG A 165 -15.92 -24.74 -9.25
C ARG A 165 -16.43 -24.62 -7.80
N LEU A 166 -15.53 -24.48 -6.83
CA LEU A 166 -15.88 -24.31 -5.42
C LEU A 166 -16.67 -23.01 -5.18
N LEU A 167 -16.20 -21.88 -5.73
CA LEU A 167 -16.89 -20.61 -5.62
C LEU A 167 -18.26 -20.64 -6.33
N THR A 168 -18.35 -21.29 -7.49
CA THR A 168 -19.62 -21.45 -8.20
C THR A 168 -20.63 -22.26 -7.38
N LYS A 169 -20.19 -23.34 -6.73
CA LYS A 169 -21.01 -24.14 -5.82
C LYS A 169 -21.49 -23.28 -4.64
N LEU A 170 -20.58 -22.59 -3.95
CA LEU A 170 -20.89 -21.73 -2.81
C LEU A 170 -21.90 -20.63 -3.17
N MET A 171 -21.69 -19.94 -4.30
CA MET A 171 -22.59 -18.88 -4.76
C MET A 171 -23.98 -19.42 -5.09
N ARG A 172 -24.08 -20.63 -5.65
CA ARG A 172 -25.38 -21.29 -5.92
C ARG A 172 -26.10 -21.63 -4.62
N GLU A 173 -25.42 -22.27 -3.68
CA GLU A 173 -25.98 -22.67 -2.38
C GLU A 173 -26.51 -21.46 -1.61
N ARG A 174 -25.75 -20.35 -1.59
CA ARG A 174 -26.19 -19.10 -0.97
C ARG A 174 -27.45 -18.52 -1.60
N ARG A 175 -27.60 -18.59 -2.92
CA ARG A 175 -28.81 -18.14 -3.62
C ARG A 175 -30.02 -19.02 -3.31
N GLU A 176 -29.80 -20.33 -3.23
CA GLU A 176 -30.85 -21.31 -2.93
C GLU A 176 -31.29 -21.25 -1.46
N SER A 177 -30.40 -20.85 -0.54
CA SER A 177 -30.71 -20.73 0.89
C SER A 177 -31.74 -19.63 1.21
N GLY A 178 -31.81 -18.57 0.38
CA GLY A 178 -32.62 -17.39 0.67
C GLY A 178 -32.12 -16.53 1.84
N GLU A 179 -30.98 -16.87 2.45
CA GLU A 179 -30.40 -16.14 3.57
C GLU A 179 -29.70 -14.85 3.13
N THR A 180 -29.65 -13.87 4.04
CA THR A 180 -28.90 -12.63 3.82
C THR A 180 -27.51 -12.73 4.44
N TYR A 181 -26.49 -12.70 3.59
CA TYR A 181 -25.09 -12.75 4.01
C TYR A 181 -24.49 -11.34 4.15
N THR A 182 -23.66 -11.14 5.17
CA THR A 182 -22.99 -9.86 5.50
C THR A 182 -21.47 -9.90 5.37
N ASP A 183 -20.94 -10.97 4.78
CA ASP A 183 -19.54 -11.09 4.41
C ASP A 183 -19.29 -10.50 3.01
N MET A 184 -18.02 -10.42 2.59
CA MET A 184 -17.68 -9.74 1.33
C MET A 184 -18.33 -10.40 0.12
N LEU A 185 -18.43 -11.74 0.09
CA LEU A 185 -19.10 -12.46 -0.99
C LEU A 185 -20.60 -12.12 -1.02
N GLY A 186 -21.26 -12.09 0.14
CA GLY A 186 -22.65 -11.65 0.27
C GLY A 186 -22.86 -10.25 -0.30
N TYR A 187 -21.98 -9.30 0.04
CA TYR A 187 -22.03 -7.94 -0.51
C TYR A 187 -21.85 -7.90 -2.03
N LEU A 188 -20.90 -8.66 -2.58
CA LEU A 188 -20.68 -8.71 -4.03
C LEU A 188 -21.86 -9.35 -4.79
N MET A 189 -22.56 -10.31 -4.16
CA MET A 189 -23.70 -11.01 -4.76
C MET A 189 -25.01 -10.22 -4.69
N LYS A 190 -25.14 -9.24 -3.79
CA LYS A 190 -26.32 -8.38 -3.70
C LYS A 190 -26.49 -7.58 -5.00
N LYS A 191 -27.69 -7.64 -5.59
CA LYS A 191 -28.07 -6.86 -6.77
C LYS A 191 -28.83 -5.58 -6.41
N GLU A 192 -29.60 -5.62 -5.33
CA GLU A 192 -30.31 -4.47 -4.79
C GLU A 192 -29.30 -3.54 -4.10
N ASP A 193 -29.40 -2.23 -4.36
CA ASP A 193 -28.52 -1.16 -3.86
C ASP A 193 -27.02 -1.28 -4.19
N ASN A 194 -26.60 -2.36 -4.86
CA ASN A 194 -25.25 -2.52 -5.35
C ASN A 194 -25.08 -1.83 -6.70
N ARG A 195 -24.48 -0.64 -6.67
CA ARG A 195 -24.11 0.12 -7.86
C ARG A 195 -23.12 -0.61 -8.79
N TYR A 196 -22.46 -1.66 -8.30
CA TYR A 196 -21.49 -2.47 -9.03
C TYR A 196 -22.14 -3.83 -9.36
N LEU A 197 -22.93 -3.85 -10.45
CA LEU A 197 -23.64 -5.03 -10.92
C LEU A 197 -22.69 -6.01 -11.62
N LEU A 198 -21.89 -6.74 -10.84
CA LEU A 198 -20.93 -7.70 -11.33
C LEU A 198 -21.61 -8.98 -11.83
N THR A 199 -21.08 -9.55 -12.91
CA THR A 199 -21.40 -10.91 -13.36
C THR A 199 -20.81 -11.95 -12.41
N ASP A 200 -21.34 -13.17 -12.43
CA ASP A 200 -20.82 -14.27 -11.60
C ASP A 200 -19.32 -14.52 -11.82
N LYS A 201 -18.84 -14.40 -13.07
CA LYS A 201 -17.42 -14.52 -13.38
C LYS A 201 -16.62 -13.41 -12.71
N GLU A 202 -17.08 -12.16 -12.83
CA GLU A 202 -16.41 -11.01 -12.21
C GLU A 202 -16.37 -11.14 -10.69
N ILE A 203 -17.45 -11.61 -10.04
CA ILE A 203 -17.46 -11.85 -8.60
C ILE A 203 -16.39 -12.87 -8.20
N ARG A 204 -16.28 -13.99 -8.93
CA ARG A 204 -15.27 -15.02 -8.63
C ARG A 204 -13.84 -14.52 -8.86
N ASP A 205 -13.59 -13.78 -9.94
CA ASP A 205 -12.30 -13.13 -10.20
C ASP A 205 -11.95 -12.12 -9.07
N GLN A 206 -12.93 -11.34 -8.60
CA GLN A 206 -12.74 -10.38 -7.51
C GLN A 206 -12.42 -11.09 -6.18
N VAL A 207 -13.17 -12.13 -5.82
CA VAL A 207 -12.92 -12.92 -4.61
C VAL A 207 -11.50 -13.50 -4.62
N LEU A 208 -11.10 -14.11 -5.74
CA LEU A 208 -9.76 -14.66 -5.88
C LEU A 208 -8.69 -13.57 -5.77
N THR A 209 -8.94 -12.39 -6.36
CA THR A 209 -8.02 -11.25 -6.30
C THR A 209 -7.83 -10.76 -4.86
N ILE A 210 -8.90 -10.64 -4.08
CA ILE A 210 -8.86 -10.23 -2.68
C ILE A 210 -8.05 -11.24 -1.87
N LEU A 211 -8.35 -12.54 -2.03
CA LEU A 211 -7.68 -13.60 -1.29
C LEU A 211 -6.18 -13.66 -1.63
N TYR A 212 -5.82 -13.63 -2.92
CA TYR A 212 -4.44 -13.62 -3.38
C TYR A 212 -3.66 -12.41 -2.85
N SER A 213 -4.22 -11.20 -3.04
CA SER A 213 -3.55 -9.95 -2.68
C SER A 213 -3.40 -9.82 -1.16
N GLY A 214 -4.43 -10.20 -0.40
CA GLY A 214 -4.42 -10.16 1.07
C GLY A 214 -3.45 -11.19 1.67
N TYR A 215 -3.40 -12.40 1.11
CA TYR A 215 -2.54 -13.47 1.59
C TYR A 215 -1.05 -13.12 1.46
N GLU A 216 -0.58 -12.83 0.25
CA GLU A 216 0.86 -12.70 -0.05
C GLU A 216 1.45 -11.48 0.65
N THR A 217 0.76 -10.33 0.58
CA THR A 217 1.30 -9.08 1.11
C THR A 217 1.29 -9.02 2.63
N VAL A 218 0.19 -9.41 3.27
CA VAL A 218 0.02 -9.29 4.72
C VAL A 218 0.84 -10.38 5.44
N SER A 219 1.00 -11.58 4.88
CA SER A 219 1.75 -12.66 5.54
C SER A 219 3.23 -12.28 5.68
N VAL A 220 3.82 -11.78 4.59
CA VAL A 220 5.21 -11.31 4.55
C VAL A 220 5.38 -10.07 5.43
N THR A 221 4.47 -9.09 5.34
CA THR A 221 4.55 -7.88 6.18
C THR A 221 4.50 -8.24 7.67
N SER A 222 3.60 -9.13 8.07
CA SER A 222 3.44 -9.53 9.48
C SER A 222 4.64 -10.32 9.99
N MET A 223 5.15 -11.25 9.19
CA MET A 223 6.39 -11.99 9.50
C MET A 223 7.56 -11.03 9.70
N MET A 224 7.72 -10.06 8.79
CA MET A 224 8.81 -9.08 8.87
C MET A 224 8.63 -8.10 10.04
N ALA A 225 7.41 -7.72 10.39
CA ALA A 225 7.13 -6.90 11.58
C ALA A 225 7.58 -7.64 12.85
N LEU A 226 7.23 -8.92 13.00
CA LEU A 226 7.64 -9.75 14.13
C LEU A 226 9.17 -9.88 14.20
N LYS A 227 9.81 -10.15 13.06
CA LYS A 227 11.28 -10.22 12.97
C LYS A 227 11.92 -8.90 13.41
N TYR A 228 11.47 -7.77 12.86
CA TYR A 228 12.07 -6.47 13.19
C TYR A 228 11.81 -6.06 14.64
N LEU A 229 10.63 -6.34 15.20
CA LEU A 229 10.35 -6.08 16.60
C LEU A 229 11.21 -6.95 17.54
N HIS A 230 11.46 -8.21 17.17
CA HIS A 230 12.38 -9.09 17.89
C HIS A 230 13.80 -8.52 17.92
N ASP A 231 14.29 -8.04 16.77
CA ASP A 231 15.64 -7.46 16.65
C ASP A 231 15.76 -6.08 17.34
N HIS A 232 14.64 -5.42 17.67
CA HIS A 232 14.60 -4.07 18.23
C HIS A 232 13.77 -4.00 19.54
N PRO A 233 14.30 -4.48 20.67
CA PRO A 233 13.55 -4.63 21.92
C PRO A 233 12.99 -3.31 22.48
N LYS A 234 13.65 -2.17 22.23
CA LYS A 234 13.14 -0.85 22.62
C LYS A 234 11.84 -0.48 21.88
N ALA A 235 11.75 -0.83 20.60
CA ALA A 235 10.54 -0.61 19.82
C ALA A 235 9.43 -1.55 20.28
N LEU A 236 9.76 -2.81 20.57
CA LEU A 236 8.79 -3.76 21.13
C LEU A 236 8.23 -3.27 22.48
N GLU A 237 9.07 -2.75 23.35
CA GLU A 237 8.62 -2.25 24.66
C GLU A 237 7.71 -1.02 24.54
N GLU A 238 8.03 -0.09 23.65
CA GLU A 238 7.17 1.06 23.36
C GLU A 238 5.82 0.63 22.77
N LEU A 239 5.82 -0.38 21.89
CA LEU A 239 4.59 -0.95 21.33
C LEU A 239 3.74 -1.65 22.40
N ARG A 240 4.36 -2.38 23.33
CA ARG A 240 3.67 -2.95 24.50
C ARG A 240 3.05 -1.86 25.36
N ARG A 241 3.80 -0.80 25.67
CA ARG A 241 3.32 0.33 26.46
C ARG A 241 2.09 0.98 25.82
N GLU A 242 2.11 1.19 24.50
CA GLU A 242 0.96 1.71 23.75
C GLU A 242 -0.27 0.79 23.86
N HIS A 243 -0.11 -0.51 23.63
CA HIS A 243 -1.24 -1.45 23.63
C HIS A 243 -1.77 -1.79 25.03
N LEU A 244 -0.91 -1.86 26.06
CA LEU A 244 -1.34 -2.05 27.45
C LEU A 244 -2.18 -0.86 27.91
N ALA A 245 -1.78 0.38 27.60
CA ALA A 245 -2.58 1.57 27.91
C ALA A 245 -3.95 1.59 27.18
N ILE A 246 -4.06 0.98 26.00
CA ILE A 246 -5.35 0.78 25.33
C ILE A 246 -6.17 -0.29 26.07
N ARG A 247 -5.55 -1.42 26.43
CA ARG A 247 -6.22 -2.54 27.09
C ARG A 247 -6.74 -2.18 28.49
N ASP A 248 -5.98 -1.41 29.26
CA ASP A 248 -6.32 -0.96 30.62
C ASP A 248 -7.63 -0.16 30.69
N ARG A 249 -8.03 0.45 29.56
CA ARG A 249 -9.25 1.26 29.46
C ARG A 249 -10.48 0.44 29.07
N LYS A 250 -10.36 -0.88 28.98
CA LYS A 250 -11.41 -1.77 28.45
C LYS A 250 -11.59 -3.02 29.31
N ARG A 251 -12.79 -3.60 29.26
CA ARG A 251 -13.08 -4.90 29.92
C ARG A 251 -12.31 -6.04 29.25
N PRO A 252 -11.95 -7.14 29.93
CA PRO A 252 -11.11 -8.21 29.36
C PRO A 252 -11.53 -8.70 27.96
N ASP A 253 -12.82 -8.96 27.76
CA ASP A 253 -13.36 -9.49 26.50
C ASP A 253 -13.84 -8.42 25.51
N GLU A 254 -13.70 -7.14 25.86
CA GLU A 254 -14.16 -6.06 24.99
C GLU A 254 -13.25 -5.93 23.76
N PRO A 255 -13.82 -6.02 22.53
CA PRO A 255 -13.06 -5.91 21.29
C PRO A 255 -12.46 -4.52 21.09
N LEU A 256 -11.47 -4.43 20.22
CA LEU A 256 -10.98 -3.16 19.69
C LEU A 256 -12.06 -2.48 18.85
N ASN A 257 -12.17 -1.16 18.99
CA ASN A 257 -13.00 -0.30 18.15
C ASN A 257 -12.12 0.64 17.30
N LEU A 258 -12.73 1.40 16.40
CA LEU A 258 -11.99 2.28 15.48
C LEU A 258 -11.18 3.37 16.18
N ASP A 259 -11.63 3.86 17.34
CA ASP A 259 -10.94 4.93 18.05
C ASP A 259 -9.68 4.39 18.75
N ASP A 260 -9.71 3.13 19.19
CA ASP A 260 -8.51 2.42 19.64
C ASP A 260 -7.47 2.34 18.52
N ILE A 261 -7.86 1.86 17.33
CA ILE A 261 -6.97 1.73 16.16
C ILE A 261 -6.39 3.09 15.77
N LYS A 262 -7.19 4.16 15.76
CA LYS A 262 -6.71 5.52 15.48
C LYS A 262 -5.72 6.03 16.52
N SER A 263 -5.80 5.55 17.76
CA SER A 263 -4.91 5.95 18.85
C SER A 263 -3.52 5.29 18.80
N MET A 264 -3.36 4.22 18.00
CA MET A 264 -2.12 3.44 17.85
C MET A 264 -1.06 4.14 16.98
N LYS A 265 -0.56 5.29 17.46
CA LYS A 265 0.38 6.16 16.72
C LYS A 265 1.72 5.47 16.48
N PHE A 266 2.25 4.80 17.51
CA PHE A 266 3.54 4.12 17.43
C PHE A 266 3.45 2.84 16.59
N THR A 267 2.38 2.06 16.75
CA THR A 267 2.09 0.90 15.88
C THR A 267 2.07 1.32 14.41
N ARG A 268 1.45 2.45 14.07
CA ARG A 268 1.45 2.96 12.68
C ARG A 268 2.87 3.29 12.19
N ALA A 269 3.73 3.84 13.05
CA ALA A 269 5.13 4.07 12.70
C ALA A 269 5.89 2.75 12.47
N VAL A 270 5.65 1.73 13.30
CA VAL A 270 6.21 0.38 13.12
C VAL A 270 5.74 -0.25 11.81
N ILE A 271 4.46 -0.13 11.47
CA ILE A 271 3.92 -0.64 10.19
C ILE A 271 4.63 0.04 9.01
N PHE A 272 4.72 1.37 8.99
CA PHE A 272 5.38 2.09 7.90
C PHE A 272 6.87 1.76 7.80
N GLU A 273 7.58 1.65 8.93
CA GLU A 273 8.99 1.28 8.93
C GLU A 273 9.20 -0.17 8.48
N THR A 274 8.31 -1.09 8.88
CA THR A 274 8.30 -2.47 8.38
C THR A 274 8.10 -2.50 6.88
N SER A 275 7.10 -1.78 6.34
CA SER A 275 6.88 -1.71 4.90
C SER A 275 8.07 -1.10 4.16
N ARG A 276 8.72 -0.08 4.75
CA ARG A 276 9.92 0.55 4.19
C ARG A 276 11.11 -0.42 4.13
N LEU A 277 11.31 -1.23 5.16
CA LEU A 277 12.44 -2.16 5.28
C LEU A 277 12.22 -3.52 4.61
N ALA A 278 10.98 -4.02 4.59
CA ALA A 278 10.65 -5.32 4.03
C ALA A 278 10.46 -5.27 2.51
N THR A 279 10.00 -4.14 1.97
CA THR A 279 9.71 -3.95 0.54
C THR A 279 8.96 -5.15 -0.07
N VAL A 280 7.80 -5.48 0.50
CA VAL A 280 7.06 -6.71 0.15
C VAL A 280 6.71 -6.80 -1.33
N VAL A 281 6.43 -5.65 -1.96
CA VAL A 281 6.27 -5.54 -3.42
C VAL A 281 7.52 -4.84 -3.96
N ASN A 282 8.45 -5.64 -4.49
CA ASN A 282 9.71 -5.15 -5.05
C ASN A 282 9.51 -4.29 -6.30
N GLY A 283 8.43 -4.50 -7.05
CA GLY A 283 8.19 -3.71 -8.23
C GLY A 283 6.77 -3.80 -8.77
N VAL A 284 6.39 -2.86 -9.64
CA VAL A 284 5.15 -2.96 -10.41
C VAL A 284 5.45 -2.98 -11.90
N LEU A 285 4.72 -3.82 -12.62
CA LEU A 285 4.86 -3.96 -14.06
C LEU A 285 3.86 -3.07 -14.80
N ARG A 286 4.35 -2.42 -15.86
CA ARG A 286 3.57 -1.57 -16.76
C ARG A 286 3.85 -1.97 -18.20
N LYS A 287 2.88 -1.75 -19.06
CA LYS A 287 3.02 -1.92 -20.51
C LYS A 287 2.48 -0.68 -21.20
N THR A 288 3.06 -0.38 -22.34
CA THR A 288 2.58 0.71 -23.19
C THR A 288 1.50 0.20 -24.14
N THR A 289 0.45 0.99 -24.37
CA THR A 289 -0.59 0.65 -25.36
C THR A 289 -0.25 1.14 -26.77
N HIS A 290 0.78 1.97 -26.90
CA HIS A 290 1.31 2.52 -28.13
C HIS A 290 2.79 2.88 -27.93
N ASP A 291 3.52 3.10 -29.02
CA ASP A 291 4.92 3.54 -28.96
C ASP A 291 5.03 4.83 -28.13
N LEU A 292 5.66 4.72 -26.96
CA LEU A 292 5.99 5.84 -26.08
C LEU A 292 7.49 5.96 -25.97
N GLU A 293 7.98 7.20 -26.05
CA GLU A 293 9.38 7.53 -25.88
C GLU A 293 9.57 8.25 -24.54
N LEU A 294 10.35 7.66 -23.64
CA LEU A 294 10.81 8.29 -22.40
C LEU A 294 12.33 8.31 -22.40
N ASN A 295 12.92 9.50 -22.23
CA ASN A 295 14.37 9.72 -22.22
C ASN A 295 15.10 9.11 -23.43
N GLY A 296 14.52 9.25 -24.64
CA GLY A 296 15.13 8.75 -25.88
C GLY A 296 15.04 7.23 -26.07
N LYS A 297 14.22 6.52 -25.29
CA LYS A 297 14.03 5.06 -25.41
C LYS A 297 12.55 4.73 -25.66
N LYS A 298 12.29 3.90 -26.67
CA LYS A 298 10.99 3.25 -26.88
C LYS A 298 10.69 2.25 -25.77
N LEU A 299 9.50 2.36 -25.19
CA LEU A 299 9.01 1.54 -24.09
C LEU A 299 8.08 0.43 -24.61
N VAL A 300 8.24 -0.79 -24.09
CA VAL A 300 7.43 -1.97 -24.47
C VAL A 300 6.82 -2.63 -23.22
N LEU A 301 7.65 -2.85 -22.20
CA LEU A 301 7.25 -3.30 -20.87
C LEU A 301 8.18 -2.63 -19.86
N ASP A 302 7.64 -2.07 -18.79
CA ASP A 302 8.39 -1.39 -17.74
C ASP A 302 8.22 -2.11 -16.41
N MET A 303 9.31 -2.35 -15.70
CA MET A 303 9.31 -2.73 -14.29
C MET A 303 9.76 -1.53 -13.47
N LEU A 304 8.86 -1.03 -12.62
CA LEU A 304 9.15 -0.02 -11.63
C LEU A 304 9.68 -0.74 -10.39
N ASP A 305 10.98 -0.65 -10.10
CA ASP A 305 11.57 -1.24 -8.90
C ASP A 305 11.51 -0.23 -7.74
N TRP A 306 10.98 -0.65 -6.59
CA TRP A 306 10.92 0.13 -5.34
C TRP A 306 12.07 -0.21 -4.39
N GLY A 307 12.79 -1.32 -4.64
CA GLY A 307 13.96 -1.76 -3.86
C GLY A 307 15.12 -0.76 -3.84
N VAL A 308 15.06 0.27 -4.67
CA VAL A 308 15.98 1.39 -4.68
C VAL A 308 15.86 2.25 -3.42
N ASP A 309 14.70 2.28 -2.75
CA ASP A 309 14.60 2.92 -1.44
C ASP A 309 15.48 2.18 -0.41
N GLN A 310 15.77 0.88 -0.57
CA GLN A 310 16.78 0.22 0.26
C GLN A 310 18.21 0.61 -0.12
N VAL A 311 18.53 0.76 -1.41
CA VAL A 311 19.87 1.21 -1.86
C VAL A 311 20.10 2.68 -1.49
N HIS A 312 19.08 3.53 -1.55
CA HIS A 312 19.12 4.96 -1.24
C HIS A 312 18.94 5.28 0.26
N HIS A 313 18.27 4.43 1.05
CA HIS A 313 18.13 4.63 2.50
C HIS A 313 19.15 3.84 3.34
N ARG A 314 19.64 2.67 2.91
CA ARG A 314 20.81 2.02 3.57
C ARG A 314 22.08 2.83 3.35
N ASN A 315 22.18 3.54 2.23
CA ASN A 315 23.14 4.62 2.09
C ASN A 315 22.51 5.93 2.55
N HIS A 316 22.59 6.23 3.84
CA HIS A 316 22.37 7.59 4.36
C HIS A 316 23.17 8.65 3.55
N ASN A 317 24.26 8.20 2.88
CA ASN A 317 25.08 8.94 1.96
C ASN A 317 24.43 9.25 0.59
N LEU A 318 23.49 8.45 0.05
CA LEU A 318 22.93 8.66 -1.31
C LEU A 318 21.83 9.73 -1.35
N TYR A 319 20.95 9.80 -0.34
CA TYR A 319 20.03 10.94 -0.17
C TYR A 319 20.79 12.25 0.09
N GLN A 320 21.95 12.16 0.75
CA GLN A 320 22.86 13.30 0.90
C GLN A 320 23.61 13.63 -0.40
N GLN A 321 24.00 12.61 -1.19
CA GLN A 321 24.71 12.72 -2.48
C GLN A 321 23.83 13.19 -3.64
N GLN A 322 22.55 12.83 -3.74
CA GLN A 322 21.66 13.37 -4.78
C GLN A 322 21.41 14.88 -4.62
N GLN A 323 21.37 15.38 -3.38
CA GLN A 323 21.36 16.82 -3.11
C GLN A 323 22.74 17.47 -3.36
N GLN A 324 23.82 16.71 -3.25
CA GLN A 324 25.19 17.13 -3.58
C GLN A 324 25.43 17.16 -5.10
N GLN A 325 24.80 16.26 -5.85
CA GLN A 325 24.82 16.23 -7.33
C GLN A 325 23.99 17.34 -7.96
N GLN A 326 23.02 17.93 -7.23
CA GLN A 326 22.35 19.16 -7.61
C GLN A 326 23.13 20.44 -7.24
N GLY A 327 24.36 20.33 -6.76
CA GLY A 327 25.24 21.47 -6.45
C GLY A 327 24.80 22.34 -5.27
N CYS A 328 23.64 22.11 -4.66
CA CYS A 328 23.06 22.95 -3.62
C CYS A 328 23.91 22.99 -2.34
N ARG A 329 24.29 24.19 -1.91
CA ARG A 329 25.08 24.44 -0.69
C ARG A 329 24.29 24.07 0.56
N LYS A 330 24.88 23.21 1.39
CA LYS A 330 24.42 22.88 2.75
C LYS A 330 25.24 23.67 3.78
N GLY A 331 24.63 24.04 4.90
CA GLY A 331 25.27 24.81 5.97
C GLY A 331 24.54 26.11 6.32
N PRO A 332 25.06 26.90 7.28
CA PRO A 332 24.45 28.16 7.72
C PRO A 332 24.21 29.11 6.55
N TRP A 333 23.15 29.92 6.65
CA TRP A 333 22.91 31.02 5.71
C TRP A 333 23.93 32.12 5.94
N THR A 334 24.51 32.60 4.85
CA THR A 334 25.41 33.75 4.85
C THR A 334 24.61 35.05 4.70
N PRO A 335 25.11 36.19 5.19
CA PRO A 335 24.47 37.49 4.99
C PRO A 335 24.22 37.82 3.51
N GLU A 336 25.11 37.38 2.62
CA GLU A 336 25.00 37.57 1.17
C GLU A 336 23.82 36.77 0.58
N GLU A 337 23.65 35.52 1.02
CA GLU A 337 22.50 34.69 0.63
C GLU A 337 21.18 35.27 1.17
N ASP A 338 21.18 35.78 2.40
CA ASP A 338 20.01 36.45 2.98
C ASP A 338 19.64 37.71 2.17
N LYS A 339 20.64 38.51 1.76
CA LYS A 339 20.44 39.69 0.92
C LYS A 339 19.82 39.34 -0.44
N LEU A 340 20.37 38.35 -1.14
CA LEU A 340 19.84 37.88 -2.43
C LEU A 340 18.39 37.38 -2.31
N LEU A 341 18.08 36.63 -1.25
CA LEU A 341 16.72 36.15 -1.02
C LEU A 341 15.76 37.30 -0.73
N VAL A 342 16.17 38.29 0.07
CA VAL A 342 15.36 39.46 0.42
C VAL A 342 15.10 40.34 -0.78
N GLU A 343 16.12 40.68 -1.56
CA GLU A 343 16.00 41.51 -2.75
C GLU A 343 15.05 40.87 -3.76
N TYR A 344 15.25 39.58 -4.05
CA TYR A 344 14.41 38.89 -5.02
C TYR A 344 12.94 38.84 -4.60
N VAL A 345 12.66 38.44 -3.35
CA VAL A 345 11.27 38.30 -2.86
C VAL A 345 10.60 39.67 -2.72
N THR A 346 11.35 40.72 -2.37
CA THR A 346 10.81 42.09 -2.31
C THR A 346 10.42 42.61 -3.68
N SER A 347 11.20 42.31 -4.73
CA SER A 347 10.91 42.77 -6.10
C SER A 347 9.89 41.90 -6.84
N ASN A 348 9.77 40.61 -6.53
CA ASN A 348 8.99 39.65 -7.34
C ASN A 348 7.87 38.91 -6.56
N GLY A 349 7.81 39.07 -5.25
CA GLY A 349 6.89 38.33 -4.37
C GLY A 349 7.35 36.90 -4.06
N GLU A 350 6.60 36.22 -3.18
CA GLU A 350 7.00 34.91 -2.62
C GLU A 350 6.90 33.73 -3.61
N GLY A 351 6.06 33.84 -4.66
CA GLY A 351 6.03 32.94 -5.82
C GLY A 351 6.10 31.44 -5.54
N ARG A 352 6.62 30.66 -6.51
CA ARG A 352 7.00 29.25 -6.29
C ARG A 352 8.45 29.21 -5.82
N TRP A 353 8.68 28.72 -4.60
CA TRP A 353 10.00 28.73 -3.96
C TRP A 353 11.11 27.97 -4.72
N SER A 354 10.75 26.95 -5.49
CA SER A 354 11.70 26.27 -6.40
C SER A 354 12.22 27.19 -7.49
N SER A 355 11.38 28.11 -7.98
CA SER A 355 11.76 29.14 -8.96
C SER A 355 12.50 30.29 -8.29
N VAL A 356 12.06 30.73 -7.11
CA VAL A 356 12.73 31.79 -6.32
C VAL A 356 14.21 31.47 -6.11
N ALA A 357 14.53 30.24 -5.69
CA ALA A 357 15.92 29.84 -5.48
C ALA A 357 16.79 30.01 -6.74
N LYS A 358 16.30 29.54 -7.89
CA LYS A 358 17.02 29.62 -9.17
C LYS A 358 17.14 31.07 -9.67
N CYS A 359 16.05 31.83 -9.59
CA CYS A 359 15.99 33.19 -10.13
C CYS A 359 16.70 34.22 -9.23
N ALA A 360 16.79 33.98 -7.93
CA ALA A 360 17.58 34.78 -7.00
C ALA A 360 19.10 34.49 -7.08
N GLY A 361 19.52 33.56 -7.94
CA GLY A 361 20.93 33.14 -8.03
C GLY A 361 21.41 32.36 -6.80
N LEU A 362 20.49 31.83 -6.00
CA LEU A 362 20.82 31.10 -4.77
C LEU A 362 21.14 29.65 -5.08
N ASN A 363 22.30 29.20 -4.63
CA ASN A 363 22.65 27.79 -4.65
C ASN A 363 22.04 27.03 -3.45
N ARG A 364 20.72 27.17 -3.26
CA ARG A 364 19.93 26.61 -2.16
C ARG A 364 18.67 25.95 -2.71
N SER A 365 18.11 24.97 -2.00
CA SER A 365 16.83 24.37 -2.41
C SER A 365 15.66 25.33 -2.16
N GLY A 366 14.59 25.23 -2.95
CA GLY A 366 13.39 26.06 -2.74
C GLY A 366 12.79 25.90 -1.34
N LYS A 367 12.84 24.69 -0.77
CA LYS A 367 12.42 24.44 0.62
C LYS A 367 13.28 25.24 1.62
N SER A 368 14.59 25.31 1.41
CA SER A 368 15.51 26.08 2.25
C SER A 368 15.21 27.57 2.16
N CYS A 369 15.00 28.10 0.95
CA CYS A 369 14.64 29.51 0.75
C CYS A 369 13.32 29.87 1.43
N ARG A 370 12.29 29.01 1.30
CA ARG A 370 11.00 29.20 1.99
C ARG A 370 11.17 29.27 3.50
N LEU A 371 11.87 28.29 4.09
CA LEU A 371 12.05 28.24 5.54
C LEU A 371 12.86 29.43 6.05
N ARG A 372 13.89 29.86 5.31
CA ARG A 372 14.68 31.03 5.68
C ARG A 372 13.84 32.30 5.64
N TRP A 373 13.08 32.50 4.57
CA TRP A 373 12.19 33.65 4.44
C TRP A 373 11.15 33.71 5.55
N VAL A 374 10.34 32.65 5.67
CA VAL A 374 9.19 32.61 6.57
C VAL A 374 9.59 32.70 8.04
N ASN A 375 10.73 32.12 8.43
CA ASN A 375 11.10 32.05 9.84
C ASN A 375 12.09 33.12 10.28
N TYR A 376 12.80 33.77 9.35
CA TYR A 376 13.90 34.68 9.71
C TYR A 376 13.88 36.01 8.96
N LEU A 377 13.57 36.06 7.67
CA LEU A 377 13.79 37.27 6.87
C LEU A 377 12.53 38.08 6.55
N ARG A 378 11.34 37.47 6.67
CA ARG A 378 10.08 38.14 6.32
C ARG A 378 9.86 39.41 7.17
N PRO A 379 9.56 40.57 6.56
CA PRO A 379 9.21 41.78 7.30
C PRO A 379 8.02 41.56 8.24
N GLY A 380 8.09 42.11 9.45
CA GLY A 380 7.03 41.98 10.46
C GLY A 380 7.09 40.72 11.31
N LEU A 381 8.12 39.89 11.15
CA LEU A 381 8.31 38.70 11.98
C LEU A 381 8.71 39.10 13.41
N LYS A 382 7.78 38.96 14.36
CA LYS A 382 8.06 39.13 15.78
C LYS A 382 8.75 37.87 16.34
N ARG A 383 9.88 38.07 17.01
CA ARG A 383 10.64 36.99 17.67
C ARG A 383 10.52 37.19 19.18
N GLY A 384 9.74 36.34 19.85
CA GLY A 384 9.46 36.49 21.27
C GLY A 384 8.33 35.56 21.71
N GLN A 385 7.96 35.62 23.00
CA GLN A 385 6.76 34.94 23.48
C GLN A 385 5.50 35.61 22.89
N ILE A 386 4.47 34.80 22.65
CA ILE A 386 3.15 35.27 22.22
C ILE A 386 2.65 36.28 23.26
N THR A 387 2.32 37.49 22.84
CA THR A 387 1.76 38.48 23.77
C THR A 387 0.30 38.13 24.11
N PRO A 388 -0.24 38.58 25.25
CA PRO A 388 -1.65 38.35 25.60
C PRO A 388 -2.63 38.81 24.51
N GLN A 389 -2.29 39.86 23.75
CA GLN A 389 -3.08 40.32 22.61
C GLN A 389 -3.04 39.34 21.43
N GLU A 390 -1.87 38.76 21.13
CA GLU A 390 -1.70 37.77 20.07
C GLU A 390 -2.42 36.46 20.42
N GLU A 391 -2.39 36.05 21.69
CA GLU A 391 -3.17 34.93 22.20
C GLU A 391 -4.68 35.16 22.04
N GLY A 392 -5.17 36.37 22.36
CA GLY A 392 -6.56 36.74 22.15
C GLY A 392 -7.00 36.62 20.69
N ILE A 393 -6.19 37.10 19.75
CA ILE A 393 -6.45 36.99 18.30
C ILE A 393 -6.47 35.52 17.84
N ILE A 394 -5.54 34.70 18.34
CA ILE A 394 -5.50 33.26 18.01
C ILE A 394 -6.79 32.56 18.47
N LEU A 395 -7.25 32.84 19.69
CA LEU A 395 -8.48 32.27 20.24
C LEU A 395 -9.72 32.71 19.46
N GLU A 396 -9.80 33.98 19.07
CA GLU A 396 -10.89 34.52 18.24
C GLU A 396 -10.92 33.86 16.86
N LEU A 397 -9.77 33.78 16.16
CA LEU A 397 -9.69 33.15 14.85
C LEU A 397 -10.00 31.65 14.89
N HIS A 398 -9.55 30.96 15.95
CA HIS A 398 -9.91 29.56 16.17
C HIS A 398 -11.43 29.40 16.41
N SER A 399 -12.07 30.32 17.14
CA SER A 399 -13.52 30.33 17.33
C SER A 399 -14.28 30.52 16.00
N LEU A 400 -13.76 31.36 15.10
CA LEU A 400 -14.40 31.69 13.84
C LEU A 400 -14.22 30.60 12.78
N TRP A 401 -13.04 29.96 12.71
CA TRP A 401 -12.67 29.09 11.59
C TRP A 401 -12.42 27.63 11.94
N GLY A 402 -12.31 27.30 13.23
CA GLY A 402 -12.04 25.95 13.72
C GLY A 402 -10.68 25.38 13.28
N ASN A 403 -10.47 24.09 13.53
CA ASN A 403 -9.26 23.37 13.14
C ASN A 403 -9.37 22.92 11.67
N LYS A 404 -9.14 23.82 10.72
CA LYS A 404 -9.02 23.48 9.29
C LYS A 404 -7.61 23.10 8.89
#